data_AF-A0A1I1E4M2-F1
#
_entry.id   AF-A0A1I1E4M2-F1
#
_cell.length_a   1.000
_cell.length_b   1.000
_cell.length_c   1.000
_cell.angle_alpha   90.00
_cell.angle_beta   90.00
_cell.angle_gamma   90.00
#
_symmetry.space_group_name_H-M   'P 1'
#
loop_
_entity.id
_entity.type
_entity.pdbx_description
1 polymer ?
#
loop_
_entity_poly.entity_id
_entity_poly.type
_entity_poly.pdbx_seq_one_letter_code
_entity_poly.pdbx_strand_id
1 'polypeptide(L)' 'MTASRQTVAKNTAAALMREARAAGWARARFEIKPDGSVIVDAGMVDQDSDDNFLASDLRMGK' A
#
# COMPACT_ATOMS: atom_id res chain seq x y z
N MET A 1 19.37 -24.20 10.77
CA MET A 1 19.06 -23.74 9.40
C MET A 1 18.66 -22.27 9.48
N THR A 2 19.54 -21.36 9.06
CA THR A 2 19.26 -19.92 9.09
C THR A 2 18.27 -19.59 7.98
N ALA A 3 17.16 -18.92 8.31
CA ALA A 3 16.19 -18.49 7.31
C ALA A 3 16.87 -17.55 6.30
N SER A 4 16.51 -17.68 5.02
CA SER A 4 17.05 -16.79 3.99
C SER A 4 16.67 -15.34 4.31
N ARG A 5 17.51 -14.36 3.93
CA ARG A 5 17.21 -12.93 4.12
C ARG A 5 15.86 -12.55 3.51
N GLN A 6 15.50 -13.18 2.40
CA GLN A 6 14.22 -12.99 1.73
C GLN A 6 13.04 -13.51 2.56
N THR A 7 13.21 -14.65 3.24
CA THR A 7 12.21 -15.21 4.16
C THR A 7 12.01 -14.29 5.37
N VAL A 8 13.11 -13.77 5.94
CA VAL A 8 13.03 -12.80 7.05
C VAL A 8 12.29 -11.55 6.61
N ALA A 9 12.65 -10.98 5.45
CA ALA A 9 12.02 -9.77 4.93
C ALA A 9 10.51 -9.95 4.66
N LYS A 10 10.11 -11.10 4.08
CA LYS A 10 8.70 -11.45 3.88
C LYS A 10 7.93 -11.57 5.20
N ASN A 11 8.53 -12.23 6.20
CA ASN A 11 7.89 -12.39 7.51
C ASN A 11 7.71 -11.05 8.23
N THR A 12 8.73 -10.18 8.18
CA THR A 12 8.65 -8.82 8.73
C THR A 12 7.58 -7.99 8.04
N ALA A 13 7.55 -7.99 6.69
CA ALA A 13 6.52 -7.27 5.93
C ALA A 13 5.10 -7.78 6.25
N ALA A 14 4.93 -9.10 6.41
CA ALA A 14 3.64 -9.70 6.77
C ALA A 14 3.20 -9.33 8.20
N ALA A 15 4.13 -9.25 9.15
CA ALA A 15 3.82 -8.82 10.52
C ALA A 15 3.39 -7.34 10.54
N LEU A 16 4.15 -6.47 9.88
CA LEU A 16 3.85 -5.05 9.80
C LEU A 16 2.52 -4.77 9.09
N MET A 17 2.21 -5.51 8.03
CA MET A 17 0.91 -5.43 7.35
C MET A 17 -0.26 -5.79 8.28
N ARG A 18 -0.11 -6.83 9.12
CA ARG A 18 -1.16 -7.20 10.07
C ARG A 18 -1.38 -6.12 11.13
N GLU A 19 -0.31 -5.58 11.69
CA GLU A 19 -0.39 -4.52 12.69
C GLU A 19 -0.95 -3.23 12.11
N ALA A 20 -0.54 -2.85 10.90
CA ALA A 20 -1.10 -1.72 10.17
C ALA A 20 -2.62 -1.85 9.98
N ARG A 21 -3.10 -3.04 9.56
CA ARG A 21 -4.54 -3.31 9.44
C ARG A 21 -5.26 -3.22 10.78
N ALA A 22 -4.68 -3.77 11.85
CA ALA A 22 -5.23 -3.69 13.19
C ALA A 22 -5.29 -2.25 13.72
N ALA A 23 -4.33 -1.42 13.33
CA ALA A 23 -4.28 0.00 13.65
C ALA A 23 -5.21 0.87 12.77
N GLY A 24 -5.95 0.27 11.83
CA GLY A 24 -6.90 0.98 10.97
C GLY A 24 -6.27 1.66 9.75
N TRP A 25 -5.09 1.23 9.31
CA TRP A 25 -4.48 1.76 8.09
C TRP A 25 -5.29 1.31 6.88
N ALA A 26 -5.85 2.27 6.14
CA ALA A 26 -6.60 2.03 4.91
C ALA A 26 -5.70 1.42 3.82
N ARG A 27 -4.46 1.91 3.71
CA ARG A 27 -3.46 1.50 2.73
C ARG A 27 -2.13 1.18 3.41
N ALA A 28 -1.52 0.09 2.96
CA ALA A 28 -0.14 -0.23 3.23
C ALA A 28 0.42 -0.98 2.01
N ARG A 29 1.55 -0.54 1.47
CA ARG A 29 2.33 -1.18 0.40
C ARG A 29 3.79 -1.19 0.83
N PHE A 30 4.41 -2.37 0.72
CA PHE A 30 5.83 -2.58 0.98
C PHE A 30 6.48 -3.08 -0.29
N GLU A 31 7.51 -2.39 -0.74
CA GLU A 31 8.34 -2.82 -1.85
C GLU A 31 9.77 -3.01 -1.34
N ILE A 32 10.31 -4.21 -1.50
CA ILE A 32 11.69 -4.54 -1.13
C ILE A 32 12.47 -4.70 -2.43
N LYS A 33 13.42 -3.78 -2.65
CA LYS A 33 14.26 -3.79 -3.85
C LYS A 33 15.45 -4.75 -3.68
N PRO A 34 16.02 -5.26 -4.80
CA PRO A 34 17.17 -6.16 -4.76
C PRO A 34 18.44 -5.56 -4.14
N ASP A 35 18.58 -4.23 -4.17
CA ASP A 35 19.66 -3.47 -3.53
C ASP A 35 19.52 -3.39 -1.99
N GLY A 36 18.43 -3.92 -1.43
CA GLY A 36 18.11 -3.88 0.00
C GLY A 36 17.31 -2.65 0.42
N SER A 37 17.03 -1.72 -0.49
CA SER A 37 16.18 -0.55 -0.20
C SER A 37 14.73 -0.98 0.02
N VAL A 38 14.04 -0.32 0.95
CA VAL A 38 12.62 -0.59 1.25
C VAL A 38 11.81 0.67 1.04
N ILE A 39 10.76 0.58 0.21
CA ILE A 39 9.77 1.64 0.04
C ILE A 39 8.53 1.22 0.82
N VAL A 40 8.12 2.10 1.72
CA VAL A 40 6.90 1.96 2.52
C VAL A 40 5.94 3.06 2.13
N ASP A 41 4.76 2.66 1.72
CA ASP A 41 3.68 3.57 1.39
C ASP A 41 2.46 3.17 2.21
N ALA A 42 2.12 3.99 3.20
CA ALA A 42 1.10 3.68 4.18
C ALA A 42 0.28 4.92 4.57
N GLY A 43 -1.02 4.73 4.78
CA GLY A 43 -1.95 5.80 5.11
C GLY A 43 -3.15 5.29 5.91
N MET A 44 -3.56 6.11 6.88
CA MET A 44 -4.79 5.94 7.67
C MET A 44 -6.06 6.25 6.88
N VAL A 45 -5.91 7.04 5.83
CA VAL A 45 -6.99 7.48 4.96
C VAL A 45 -6.72 6.87 3.59
N ASP A 46 -7.77 6.44 2.89
CA ASP A 46 -7.62 6.23 1.45
C ASP A 46 -7.19 7.57 0.86
N GLN A 47 -6.20 7.57 -0.05
CA GLN A 47 -6.05 8.74 -0.90
C GLN A 47 -7.36 8.82 -1.67
N ASP A 48 -8.20 9.79 -1.35
CA ASP A 48 -9.45 10.02 -2.05
C ASP A 48 -9.18 9.84 -3.55
N SER A 49 -9.94 8.94 -4.17
CA SER A 49 -10.00 8.82 -5.61
C SER A 49 -10.80 10.01 -6.17
N ASP A 50 -10.43 11.24 -5.78
CA ASP A 50 -11.19 12.47 -6.00
C ASP A 50 -10.66 13.30 -7.16
N ASP A 51 -10.35 12.65 -8.28
CA ASP A 51 -10.36 13.33 -9.57
C ASP A 51 -11.37 12.67 -10.50
N ASN A 52 -12.61 12.54 -10.03
CA ASN A 52 -13.76 12.36 -10.92
C ASN A 52 -14.36 13.71 -11.35
N PHE A 53 -13.51 14.71 -11.55
CA PHE A 53 -13.88 16.08 -11.97
C PHE A 53 -14.53 16.12 -13.38
N LEU A 54 -14.53 15.01 -14.13
CA LEU A 54 -15.03 14.94 -15.52
C LEU A 54 -16.30 14.09 -15.72
N ALA A 55 -16.82 13.38 -14.71
CA ALA A 55 -17.99 12.51 -14.93
C ALA A 55 -19.29 13.28 -15.22
N SER A 56 -19.40 14.54 -14.80
CA SER A 56 -20.57 15.38 -15.03
C SER A 56 -20.62 16.00 -16.43
N ASP A 57 -19.47 16.25 -17.06
CA ASP A 57 -19.39 16.96 -18.36
C ASP A 57 -19.62 16.05 -19.58
N LEU A 58 -19.62 14.72 -19.39
CA LEU A 58 -19.88 13.73 -20.45
C LEU A 58 -21.37 13.56 -20.81
N ARG A 59 -22.28 14.31 -20.18
CA ARG A 59 -23.72 14.30 -20.51
C ARG A 59 -24.12 15.50 -21.38
N MET A 60 -23.38 15.76 -22.47
CA MET A 60 -23.90 16.59 -23.56
C MET A 60 -24.90 15.79 -24.38
N GLY A 61 -26.15 15.79 -23.91
CA GLY A 61 -27.31 15.28 -24.62
C GLY A 61 -28.47 16.26 -24.51
N LYS A 62 -28.53 17.22 -25.44
CA LYS A 62 -29.78 17.75 -26.01
C LYS A 62 -29.51 18.27 -27.42
#